data_AF-C4FIB6-F1
#
_entry.id   AF-C4FIB6-F1
#
_cell.length_a   1.000
_cell.length_b   1.000
_cell.length_c   1.000
_cell.angle_alpha   90.00
_cell.angle_beta   90.00
_cell.angle_gamma   90.00
#
_symmetry.space_group_name_H-M   'P 1'
#
loop_
_entity.id
_entity.type
_entity.pdbx_description
1 polymer ?
#
loop_
_entity_poly.entity_id
_entity_poly.type
_entity_poly.pdbx_seq_one_letter_code
_entity_poly.pdbx_strand_id
1 'polypeptide(L)' 'MREAKKLEDIIKELPEDLIKEVEDFALFLLEKRKREETEKKKPTLSWAGGLSEFKDKYTSVELQHKALEWMVNKAKV' A
#
# COMPACT_ATOMS: atom_id res chain seq x y z
N MET A 1 32.97 -17.38 -13.21
CA MET A 1 31.50 -17.50 -13.29
C MET A 1 31.09 -18.59 -12.31
N ARG A 2 30.26 -18.30 -11.31
CA ARG A 2 29.75 -19.37 -10.43
C ARG A 2 28.73 -20.14 -11.24
N GLU A 3 29.02 -21.40 -11.54
CA GLU A 3 28.00 -22.31 -12.07
C GLU A 3 26.90 -22.37 -11.01
N ALA A 4 25.78 -21.70 -11.29
CA ALA A 4 24.59 -21.94 -10.52
C ALA A 4 24.22 -23.40 -10.76
N LYS A 5 24.43 -24.29 -9.77
CA LYS A 5 23.68 -25.55 -9.73
C LYS A 5 22.22 -25.16 -10.02
N LYS A 6 21.59 -25.82 -11.00
CA LYS A 6 20.19 -25.54 -11.30
C LYS A 6 19.41 -25.70 -10.01
N LEU A 7 18.50 -24.76 -9.75
CA LEU A 7 17.68 -24.77 -8.55
C LEU A 7 16.99 -26.14 -8.36
N GLU A 8 16.64 -26.77 -9.47
CA GLU A 8 16.10 -28.12 -9.59
C GLU A 8 16.99 -29.22 -8.96
N ASP A 9 18.31 -29.12 -9.07
CA ASP A 9 19.25 -30.12 -8.52
C ASP A 9 19.44 -29.90 -7.01
N ILE A 10 19.40 -28.64 -6.56
CA ILE A 10 19.46 -28.29 -5.14
C ILE A 10 18.21 -28.80 -4.43
N ILE A 11 17.02 -28.56 -4.99
CA ILE A 11 15.73 -29.01 -4.44
C ILE A 11 15.67 -30.54 -4.29
N LYS A 12 16.31 -31.30 -5.19
CA LYS A 12 16.38 -32.77 -5.11
C LYS A 12 17.33 -33.30 -4.03
N GLU A 13 18.36 -32.51 -3.65
CA GLU A 13 19.30 -32.85 -2.58
C GLU A 13 18.77 -32.46 -1.18
N LEU A 14 17.67 -31.69 -1.10
CA LEU A 14 17.10 -31.23 0.16
C LEU A 14 16.25 -32.31 0.84
N PRO A 15 16.33 -32.42 2.18
CA PRO A 15 15.41 -33.24 2.95
C PRO A 15 13.98 -32.66 2.93
N GLU A 16 12.97 -33.52 3.09
CA GLU A 16 11.54 -33.20 2.89
C GLU A 16 11.02 -32.07 3.79
N ASP A 17 11.62 -31.88 4.96
CA ASP A 17 11.33 -30.80 5.90
C ASP A 17 11.68 -29.43 5.33
N LEU A 18 12.82 -29.32 4.64
CA LEU A 18 13.31 -28.08 4.06
C LEU A 18 12.67 -27.77 2.70
N ILE A 19 12.20 -28.79 1.96
CA ILE A 19 11.45 -28.58 0.70
C ILE A 19 10.21 -27.72 0.93
N LYS A 20 9.50 -27.97 2.05
CA LYS A 20 8.30 -27.23 2.40
C LYS A 20 8.58 -25.76 2.71
N GLU A 21 9.68 -25.49 3.42
CA GLU A 21 10.12 -24.12 3.72
C GLU A 21 10.53 -23.36 2.44
N VAL A 22 11.18 -24.05 1.50
CA VAL A 22 11.53 -23.48 0.19
C VAL A 22 10.29 -23.17 -0.64
N GLU A 23 9.27 -24.04 -0.62
CA GLU A 23 7.98 -23.80 -1.28
C GLU A 23 7.27 -22.59 -0.68
N ASP A 24 7.15 -22.53 0.64
CA ASP A 24 6.55 -21.41 1.36
C ASP A 24 7.29 -20.09 1.04
N PHE A 25 8.62 -20.12 0.99
CA PHE A 25 9.42 -18.95 0.64
C PHE A 25 9.25 -18.54 -0.83
N ALA A 26 9.13 -19.49 -1.75
CA ALA A 26 8.87 -19.21 -3.15
C ALA A 26 7.49 -18.56 -3.36
N LEU A 27 6.46 -19.06 -2.67
CA LEU A 27 5.11 -18.47 -2.67
C LEU A 27 5.14 -17.05 -2.08
N PHE A 28 5.84 -16.86 -0.96
CA PHE A 28 6.04 -15.54 -0.35
C PHE A 28 6.69 -14.55 -1.31
N LEU A 29 7.74 -14.94 -2.04
CA LEU A 29 8.41 -14.06 -3.00
C LEU A 29 7.50 -13.66 -4.16
N LEU A 30 6.67 -14.58 -4.66
CA LEU A 30 5.69 -14.30 -5.71
C LEU A 30 4.63 -13.29 -5.23
N GLU A 31 4.15 -13.45 -4.01
CA GLU A 31 3.16 -12.55 -3.41
C GLU A 31 3.75 -11.18 -3.08
N LYS A 32 4.97 -11.14 -2.53
CA LYS A 32 5.71 -9.90 -2.27
C LYS A 32 5.89 -9.08 -3.55
N ARG A 33 6.24 -9.71 -4.68
CA ARG A 33 6.39 -9.02 -5.97
C ARG A 33 5.07 -8.40 -6.44
N LYS A 34 3.95 -9.12 -6.31
CA LYS A 34 2.61 -8.61 -6.65
C LYS A 34 2.20 -7.43 -5.75
N ARG A 35 2.52 -7.51 -4.46
CA ARG A 35 2.28 -6.42 -3.50
C ARG A 35 3.12 -5.19 -3.84
N GLU A 36 4.41 -5.34 -4.10
CA GLU A 36 5.27 -4.23 -4.51
C GLU A 36 4.82 -3.58 -5.84
N GLU A 37 4.25 -4.35 -6.76
CA GLU A 37 3.71 -3.83 -8.02
C GLU A 37 2.40 -3.04 -7.81
N THR A 38 1.57 -3.47 -6.85
CA THR A 38 0.31 -2.79 -6.51
C THR A 38 0.50 -1.59 -5.59
N GLU A 39 1.47 -1.63 -4.67
CA GLU A 39 1.84 -0.53 -3.76
C GLU A 39 2.60 0.61 -4.48
N LYS A 40 3.22 0.33 -5.64
CA LYS A 40 3.82 1.37 -6.49
C LYS A 40 2.81 2.28 -7.19
N LYS A 41 1.50 2.04 -7.01
CA LYS A 41 0.48 2.99 -7.48
C LYS A 41 0.62 4.28 -6.68
N LYS A 42 1.23 5.29 -7.33
CA LYS A 42 1.31 6.64 -6.78
C LYS A 42 -0.10 7.10 -6.36
N PRO A 43 -0.27 7.72 -5.19
CA PRO A 43 -1.55 8.31 -4.84
C PRO A 43 -1.94 9.29 -5.93
N THR A 44 -3.14 9.13 -6.48
CA THR A 44 -3.61 9.93 -7.62
C THR A 44 -3.86 11.39 -7.23
N LEU A 45 -4.00 11.68 -5.93
CA LEU A 45 -4.27 13.00 -5.37
C LEU A 45 -5.36 13.75 -6.15
N SER A 46 -6.36 13.03 -6.68
CA SER A 46 -7.40 13.59 -7.55
C SER A 46 -8.30 14.61 -6.83
N TRP A 47 -8.28 14.61 -5.51
CA TRP A 47 -8.97 15.57 -4.65
C TRP A 47 -8.15 16.86 -4.42
N ALA A 48 -6.84 16.85 -4.69
CA ALA A 48 -5.99 18.01 -4.46
C ALA A 48 -6.42 19.17 -5.36
N GLY A 49 -6.68 20.33 -4.75
CA GLY A 49 -7.16 21.53 -5.47
C GLY A 49 -8.68 21.58 -5.70
N GLY A 50 -9.44 20.60 -5.21
CA GLY A 50 -10.91 20.56 -5.36
C GLY A 50 -11.67 21.71 -4.71
N LEU A 51 -11.04 22.48 -3.81
CA LEU A 51 -11.63 23.69 -3.19
C LEU A 51 -10.95 24.99 -3.66
N SER A 52 -10.23 24.96 -4.78
CA SER A 52 -9.52 26.15 -5.30
C SER A 52 -10.44 27.36 -5.53
N GLU A 53 -11.67 27.13 -5.99
CA GLU A 53 -12.70 28.16 -6.21
C GLU A 53 -13.20 28.86 -4.94
N PHE A 54 -12.91 28.29 -3.76
CA PHE A 54 -13.31 28.83 -2.46
C PHE A 54 -12.18 29.57 -1.76
N LYS A 55 -10.97 29.59 -2.34
CA LYS A 55 -9.78 30.18 -1.73
C LYS A 55 -9.96 31.67 -1.40
N ASP A 56 -10.66 32.41 -2.26
CA ASP A 56 -10.91 33.85 -2.06
C ASP A 56 -12.18 34.12 -1.23
N LYS A 57 -13.00 33.08 -0.99
CA LYS A 57 -14.27 33.19 -0.26
C LYS A 57 -14.14 32.83 1.21
N TYR A 58 -13.17 32.00 1.57
CA TYR A 58 -12.97 31.52 2.92
C TYR A 58 -11.49 31.48 3.29
N THR A 59 -11.19 32.02 4.46
CA THR A 59 -9.91 31.82 5.13
C THR A 59 -9.85 30.43 5.77
N SER A 60 -8.64 29.93 6.00
CA SER A 60 -8.42 28.64 6.67
C SER A 60 -9.07 28.58 8.07
N VAL A 61 -9.13 29.73 8.76
CA VAL A 61 -9.71 29.85 10.11
C VAL A 61 -11.24 29.79 10.07
N GLU A 62 -11.88 30.41 9.07
CA GLU A 62 -13.34 30.32 8.91
C GLU A 62 -13.80 28.90 8.58
N LEU A 63 -13.04 28.18 7.74
CA LEU A 63 -13.31 26.77 7.46
C LEU A 63 -13.18 25.90 8.72
N GLN A 64 -12.21 26.20 9.58
CA GLN A 64 -12.05 25.50 10.85
C GLN A 64 -13.25 25.69 11.78
N HIS A 65 -13.75 26.93 11.92
CA HIS A 65 -14.95 27.20 12.72
C HIS A 65 -16.18 26.48 12.16
N LYS A 66 -16.40 26.55 10.84
CA LYS A 66 -17.51 25.84 10.18
C LYS A 66 -17.43 24.33 10.36
N ALA A 67 -16.22 23.75 10.30
CA ALA A 67 -16.02 22.33 10.52
C ALA A 67 -16.42 21.91 11.96
N LEU A 68 -16.04 22.71 12.97
CA LEU A 68 -16.43 22.47 14.35
C LEU A 68 -17.95 22.56 14.53
N GLU A 69 -18.60 23.57 13.95
CA GLU A 69 -20.06 23.70 13.97
C GLU A 69 -20.74 22.48 13.34
N TRP A 70 -20.27 22.00 12.19
CA TRP A 70 -20.82 20.82 11.53
C TRP A 70 -20.64 19.55 12.36
N MET A 71 -19.49 19.37 13.02
CA MET A 71 -19.26 18.22 13.89
C MET A 71 -20.19 18.23 15.10
N VAL A 72 -20.37 19.38 15.74
CA VAL A 72 -21.28 19.53 16.89
C VAL A 72 -22.74 19.34 16.48
N ASN A 73 -23.15 19.88 15.32
CA ASN A 73 -24.51 19.74 14.82
C ASN A 73 -24.82 18.31 14.36
N LYS A 74 -23.84 17.59 13.80
CA LYS A 74 -23.99 16.18 13.41
C LYS A 74 -24.13 15.25 14.61
N ALA A 75 -23.62 15.64 15.78
CA ALA A 75 -23.78 14.90 17.03
C ALA A 75 -25.12 15.19 17.76
N LYS A 76 -25.91 16.15 17.26
CA LYS A 76 -27.24 16.52 17.79
C LYS A 76 -28.41 15.86 17.05
N VAL A 77 -28.13 15.07 16.01
CA VAL A 77 -29.10 14.29 15.21
C VAL A 77 -28.82 12.82 15.44
#